data_AF-A0A022Y401-F1
#
_entry.id   AF-A0A022Y401-F1
#
_cell.length_a   1.000
_cell.length_b   1.000
_cell.length_c   1.000
_cell.angle_alpha   90.00
_cell.angle_beta   90.00
_cell.angle_gamma   90.00
#
_symmetry.space_group_name_H-M   'P 1'
#
loop_
_entity.id
_entity.type
_entity.pdbx_description
1 polymer ?
#
loop_
_entity_poly.entity_id
_entity_poly.type
_entity_poly.pdbx_seq_one_letter_code
_entity_poly.pdbx_strand_id
1 'polypeptide(L)'
;MAPFITIELTPPSESHKSMSPSDFITSDHAIGGLKRKLQIDQLDGKRIRLLSSVEEDEKSTECTRQSIPVVVPLSPVLKTISNKMEVLQQQNAELREMNQLLKNQHQATLEMNNTYLEKVTILEKDMESQLHQRANLCIGNMLIEIVRKITQKDTPTSSKTLPTDTHEMSTTRLIQRAAALTNKDLQKSNIPTRYWKTIRNIKKYIIARNSSAHESCGEFAMILKNPSMEAYYLEWSGLFTFTYEETVESVFERCSQPFEVEK
;
A
#
# COMPACT_ATOMS: atom_id res chain seq x y z
N MET A 1 -53.96 12.93 40.43
CA MET A 1 -52.85 13.87 40.75
C MET A 1 -51.82 13.78 39.63
N ALA A 2 -51.25 14.90 39.17
CA ALA A 2 -50.13 14.87 38.22
C ALA A 2 -48.89 14.23 38.89
N PRO A 3 -48.00 13.55 38.15
CA PRO A 3 -46.79 13.00 38.74
C PRO A 3 -45.80 14.13 39.10
N PHE A 4 -45.16 14.00 40.26
CA PHE A 4 -44.19 14.95 40.78
C PHE A 4 -42.91 14.23 41.24
N ILE A 5 -41.83 14.99 41.36
CA ILE A 5 -40.57 14.53 41.93
C ILE A 5 -40.20 15.41 43.12
N THR A 6 -39.61 14.81 44.14
CA THR A 6 -39.08 15.54 45.31
C THR A 6 -37.60 15.79 45.11
N ILE A 7 -37.18 17.04 45.32
CA ILE A 7 -35.80 17.49 45.13
C ILE A 7 -35.40 18.32 46.34
N GLU A 8 -34.21 18.05 46.86
CA GLU A 8 -33.63 18.89 47.89
C GLU A 8 -32.93 20.10 47.27
N LEU A 9 -33.33 21.28 47.73
CA LEU A 9 -32.65 22.54 47.47
C LEU A 9 -31.66 22.85 48.57
N THR A 10 -30.50 23.34 48.16
CA THR A 10 -29.53 23.98 49.05
C THR A 10 -30.10 25.32 49.51
N PRO A 11 -30.05 25.64 50.82
CA PRO A 11 -30.58 26.89 51.37
C PRO A 11 -29.82 28.12 50.84
N PRO A 12 -30.40 29.31 51.00
CA PRO A 12 -29.78 30.53 50.51
C PRO A 12 -28.43 30.87 51.16
N SER A 13 -27.56 31.54 50.40
CA SER A 13 -26.43 32.29 50.98
C SER A 13 -26.94 33.38 51.92
N GLU A 14 -26.07 33.97 52.74
CA GLU A 14 -26.44 34.94 53.80
C GLU A 14 -27.38 36.06 53.36
N SER A 15 -27.38 36.41 52.07
CA SER A 15 -28.25 37.37 51.40
C SER A 15 -29.75 37.03 51.33
N HIS A 16 -30.18 35.77 51.58
CA HIS A 16 -31.62 35.43 51.61
C HIS A 16 -32.08 34.67 52.87
N LYS A 17 -31.30 34.73 53.97
CA LYS A 17 -31.69 34.10 55.26
C LYS A 17 -32.99 34.65 55.85
N SER A 18 -33.34 35.90 55.54
CA SER A 18 -34.55 36.59 55.99
C SER A 18 -35.79 36.35 55.12
N MET A 19 -35.71 35.46 54.11
CA MET A 19 -36.85 35.09 53.28
C MET A 19 -37.56 33.86 53.85
N SER A 20 -38.89 33.82 53.74
CA SER A 20 -39.66 32.63 54.08
C SER A 20 -39.31 31.47 53.14
N PRO A 21 -39.45 30.20 53.58
CA PRO A 21 -39.23 29.05 52.71
C PRO A 21 -40.04 29.10 51.40
N SER A 22 -41.25 29.65 51.43
CA SER A 22 -42.15 29.74 50.26
C SER A 22 -41.75 30.82 49.26
N ASP A 23 -41.25 31.96 49.76
CA ASP A 23 -40.69 33.01 48.91
C ASP A 23 -39.36 32.55 48.29
N PHE A 24 -38.56 31.80 49.03
CA PHE A 24 -37.30 31.28 48.53
C PHE A 24 -37.50 30.30 47.36
N ILE A 25 -38.41 29.32 47.46
CA ILE A 25 -38.57 28.29 46.41
C ILE A 25 -39.11 28.85 45.07
N THR A 26 -39.74 30.02 45.10
CA THR A 26 -40.22 30.73 43.91
C THR A 26 -39.27 31.83 43.42
N SER A 27 -38.18 32.10 44.16
CA SER A 27 -37.16 33.08 43.78
C SER A 27 -36.40 32.65 42.52
N ASP A 28 -35.95 33.63 41.72
CA ASP A 28 -35.17 33.38 40.50
C ASP A 28 -33.91 32.54 40.76
N HIS A 29 -33.29 32.72 41.94
CA HIS A 29 -32.14 31.94 42.37
C HIS A 29 -32.48 30.46 42.54
N ALA A 30 -33.54 30.15 43.30
CA ALA A 30 -33.97 28.77 43.53
C ALA A 30 -34.49 28.11 42.25
N ILE A 31 -35.28 28.84 41.45
CA ILE A 31 -35.77 28.39 40.15
C ILE A 31 -34.62 28.11 39.19
N GLY A 32 -33.63 29.00 39.11
CA GLY A 32 -32.42 28.80 38.31
C GLY A 32 -31.60 27.59 38.78
N GLY A 33 -31.48 27.40 40.09
CA GLY A 33 -30.87 26.21 40.70
C GLY A 33 -31.59 24.91 40.33
N LEU A 34 -32.93 24.89 40.45
CA LEU A 34 -33.77 23.75 40.08
C LEU A 34 -33.66 23.42 38.59
N LYS A 35 -33.75 24.43 37.72
CA LYS A 35 -33.58 24.28 36.27
C LYS A 35 -32.24 23.64 35.91
N ARG A 36 -31.14 24.08 36.53
CA ARG A 36 -29.81 23.49 36.32
C ARG A 36 -29.73 22.05 36.82
N LYS A 37 -30.23 21.78 38.04
CA LYS A 37 -30.19 20.45 38.66
C LYS A 37 -31.02 19.42 37.90
N LEU A 38 -32.17 19.86 37.38
CA LEU A 38 -33.07 19.05 36.55
C LEU A 38 -32.74 19.06 35.07
N GLN A 39 -31.81 19.93 34.64
CA GLN A 39 -31.46 20.18 33.26
C GLN A 39 -32.70 20.51 32.40
N ILE A 40 -33.57 21.39 32.88
CA ILE A 40 -34.79 21.85 32.18
C ILE A 40 -34.74 23.37 31.94
N ASP A 41 -35.28 23.83 30.82
CA ASP A 41 -35.22 25.25 30.45
C ASP A 41 -36.39 26.06 31.04
N GLN A 42 -37.53 25.40 31.22
CA GLN A 42 -38.78 26.01 31.68
C GLN A 42 -39.32 25.29 32.90
N LEU A 43 -39.59 26.08 33.94
CA LEU A 43 -40.21 25.62 35.17
C LEU A 43 -41.15 26.72 35.66
N ASP A 44 -42.42 26.38 35.85
CA ASP A 44 -43.43 27.29 36.39
C ASP A 44 -43.36 27.28 37.91
N GLY A 45 -42.84 28.37 38.50
CA GLY A 45 -42.69 28.54 39.94
C GLY A 45 -44.00 28.37 40.70
N LYS A 46 -45.16 28.65 40.09
CA LYS A 46 -46.48 28.51 40.70
C LYS A 46 -46.91 27.07 40.94
N ARG A 47 -46.22 26.10 40.31
CA ARG A 47 -46.51 24.66 40.44
C ARG A 47 -45.55 23.94 41.37
N ILE A 48 -44.58 24.66 41.93
CA ILE A 48 -43.61 24.16 42.88
C ILE A 48 -44.23 24.24 44.27
N ARG A 49 -44.08 23.17 45.06
CA ARG A 49 -44.62 23.12 46.42
C ARG A 49 -43.57 22.64 47.40
N LEU A 50 -43.68 23.05 48.65
CA LEU A 50 -42.93 22.43 49.73
C LEU A 50 -43.48 21.03 50.01
N LEU A 51 -42.63 20.13 50.51
CA LEU A 51 -43.12 18.87 51.06
C LEU A 51 -43.91 19.16 52.35
N SER A 52 -45.01 18.46 52.59
CA SER A 52 -45.96 18.77 53.68
C SER A 52 -45.34 18.85 55.10
N SER A 53 -44.21 18.18 55.35
CA SER A 53 -43.45 18.31 56.61
C SER A 53 -42.67 19.64 56.76
N VAL A 54 -42.71 20.50 55.75
CA VAL A 54 -42.10 21.84 55.73
C VAL A 54 -43.18 22.92 55.79
N GLU A 55 -44.40 22.62 55.31
CA GLU A 55 -45.55 23.54 55.37
C GLU A 55 -45.94 23.91 56.82
N GLU A 56 -45.67 23.02 57.80
CA GLU A 56 -45.87 23.34 59.23
C GLU A 56 -44.93 24.44 59.76
N ASP A 57 -43.75 24.60 59.14
CA ASP A 57 -42.74 25.62 59.48
C ASP A 57 -42.87 26.92 58.64
N GLU A 58 -43.83 26.99 57.72
CA GLU A 58 -44.02 28.09 56.75
C GLU A 58 -44.37 29.43 57.43
N LYS A 59 -44.81 29.39 58.69
CA LYS A 59 -45.03 30.58 59.53
C LYS A 59 -43.74 31.24 60.01
N SER A 60 -42.59 30.60 59.79
CA SER A 60 -41.27 31.16 60.09
C SER A 60 -40.86 32.19 59.05
N THR A 61 -40.39 33.34 59.52
CA THR A 61 -39.84 34.42 58.68
C THR A 61 -38.39 34.16 58.24
N GLU A 62 -37.76 33.09 58.72
CA GLU A 62 -36.37 32.76 58.42
C GLU A 62 -36.21 31.33 57.90
N CYS A 63 -35.39 31.18 56.88
CA CYS A 63 -35.04 29.89 56.30
C CYS A 63 -33.74 29.34 56.92
N THR A 64 -33.87 28.55 58.00
CA THR A 64 -32.74 28.03 58.79
C THR A 64 -32.35 26.57 58.47
N ARG A 65 -33.11 25.90 57.59
CA ARG A 65 -32.90 24.47 57.27
C ARG A 65 -31.65 24.25 56.39
N GLN A 66 -30.91 23.16 56.65
CA GLN A 66 -29.75 22.73 55.85
C GLN A 66 -30.14 22.21 54.45
N SER A 67 -31.39 21.79 54.27
CA SER A 67 -31.98 21.42 52.98
C SER A 67 -33.49 21.70 52.98
N ILE A 68 -34.02 22.08 51.82
CA ILE A 68 -35.47 22.35 51.63
C ILE A 68 -36.00 21.34 50.60
N PRO A 69 -36.81 20.35 51.02
CA PRO A 69 -37.40 19.40 50.09
C PRO A 69 -38.58 20.04 49.36
N VAL A 70 -38.52 20.01 48.03
CA VAL A 70 -39.45 20.66 47.12
C VAL A 70 -40.03 19.67 46.13
N VAL A 71 -41.34 19.77 45.89
CA VAL A 71 -42.12 18.98 44.96
C VAL A 71 -42.22 19.73 43.63
N VAL A 72 -41.70 19.14 42.55
CA VAL A 72 -41.64 19.72 41.20
C VAL A 72 -42.43 18.87 40.22
N PRO A 73 -43.20 19.46 39.27
CA PRO A 73 -43.89 18.69 38.24
C PRO A 73 -42.93 17.83 37.41
N LEU A 74 -43.28 16.56 37.18
CA LEU A 74 -42.44 15.64 36.40
C LEU A 74 -42.49 15.94 34.89
N SER A 75 -43.55 16.61 34.41
CA SER A 75 -43.80 16.83 32.98
C SER A 75 -42.67 17.59 32.23
N PRO A 76 -42.12 18.71 32.73
CA PRO A 76 -41.00 19.39 32.08
C PRO A 76 -39.74 18.51 32.00
N VAL A 77 -39.48 17.69 33.02
CA VAL A 77 -38.33 16.78 33.08
C VAL A 77 -38.48 15.67 32.04
N LEU A 78 -39.66 15.04 31.95
CA LEU A 78 -39.93 14.02 30.94
C LEU A 78 -39.84 14.59 29.52
N LYS A 79 -40.30 15.82 29.29
CA LYS A 79 -40.18 16.49 27.99
C LYS A 79 -38.72 16.66 27.58
N THR A 80 -37.87 17.13 28.48
CA THR A 80 -36.44 17.28 28.16
C THR A 80 -35.75 15.92 27.93
N ILE A 81 -36.08 14.89 28.73
CA ILE A 81 -35.55 13.54 28.51
C ILE A 81 -35.99 12.99 27.15
N SER A 82 -37.26 13.15 26.79
CA SER A 82 -37.79 12.72 25.48
C SER A 82 -37.04 13.39 24.33
N ASN A 83 -36.89 14.72 24.38
CA ASN A 83 -36.15 15.46 23.36
C ASN A 83 -34.69 15.00 23.24
N LYS A 84 -34.00 14.78 24.37
CA LYS A 84 -32.62 14.26 24.35
C LYS A 84 -32.56 12.85 23.76
N MET A 85 -33.55 12.00 24.06
CA MET A 85 -33.62 10.65 23.52
C MET A 85 -33.82 10.66 22.00
N GLU A 86 -34.68 11.54 21.48
CA GLU A 86 -34.87 11.73 20.04
C GLU A 86 -33.58 12.18 19.35
N VAL A 87 -32.87 13.16 19.91
CA VAL A 87 -31.58 13.62 19.36
C VAL A 87 -30.54 12.50 19.37
N LEU A 88 -30.43 11.74 20.47
CA LEU A 88 -29.49 10.61 20.55
C LEU A 88 -29.87 9.47 19.59
N GLN A 89 -31.16 9.23 19.36
CA GLN A 89 -31.62 8.24 18.38
C GLN A 89 -31.26 8.67 16.96
N GLN A 90 -31.44 9.96 16.63
CA GLN A 90 -31.06 10.52 15.34
C GLN A 90 -29.54 10.42 15.11
N GLN A 91 -28.74 10.84 16.09
CA GLN A 91 -27.27 10.73 16.02
C GLN A 91 -26.81 9.27 15.88
N ASN A 92 -27.46 8.33 16.56
CA ASN A 92 -27.15 6.91 16.42
C ASN A 92 -27.53 6.36 15.03
N ALA A 93 -28.62 6.83 14.43
CA ALA A 93 -28.99 6.46 13.07
C ALA A 93 -27.94 6.95 12.06
N GLU A 94 -27.56 8.23 12.14
CA GLU A 94 -26.52 8.83 11.30
C GLU A 94 -25.17 8.12 11.45
N LEU A 95 -24.76 7.78 12.68
CA LEU A 95 -23.55 7.02 12.94
C LEU A 95 -23.59 5.61 12.33
N ARG A 96 -24.76 4.94 12.34
CA ARG A 96 -24.90 3.62 11.69
C ARG A 96 -24.78 3.72 10.18
N GLU A 97 -25.41 4.72 9.57
CA GLU A 97 -25.31 4.97 8.13
C GLU A 97 -23.88 5.27 7.72
N MET A 98 -23.19 6.15 8.45
CA MET A 98 -21.79 6.48 8.19
C MET A 98 -20.87 5.26 8.33
N ASN A 99 -21.06 4.45 9.37
CA ASN A 99 -20.29 3.22 9.56
C ASN A 99 -20.54 2.22 8.44
N GLN A 100 -21.78 2.11 7.95
CA GLN A 100 -22.09 1.24 6.83
C GLN A 100 -21.44 1.73 5.53
N LEU A 101 -21.47 3.05 5.27
CA LEU A 101 -20.79 3.65 4.13
C LEU A 101 -19.28 3.39 4.18
N LEU A 102 -18.66 3.59 5.34
CA LEU A 102 -17.23 3.37 5.53
C LEU A 102 -16.84 1.91 5.31
N LYS A 103 -17.65 0.95 5.81
CA LYS A 103 -17.45 -0.48 5.54
C LYS A 103 -17.51 -0.79 4.05
N ASN A 104 -18.48 -0.23 3.34
CA ASN A 104 -18.63 -0.44 1.89
C ASN A 104 -17.43 0.15 1.12
N GLN A 105 -16.97 1.35 1.48
CA GLN A 105 -15.79 1.98 0.87
C GLN A 105 -14.50 1.19 1.14
N HIS A 106 -14.33 0.69 2.37
CA HIS A 106 -13.20 -0.15 2.72
C HIS A 106 -13.19 -1.44 1.89
N GLN A 107 -14.34 -2.11 1.78
CA GLN A 107 -14.48 -3.32 0.97
C GLN A 107 -14.16 -3.07 -0.51
N ALA A 108 -14.68 -1.99 -1.10
CA ALA A 108 -14.36 -1.63 -2.49
C ALA A 108 -12.87 -1.35 -2.69
N THR A 109 -12.20 -0.73 -1.71
CA THR A 109 -10.75 -0.47 -1.75
C THR A 109 -9.95 -1.77 -1.71
N LEU A 110 -10.36 -2.73 -0.87
CA LEU A 110 -9.73 -4.06 -0.80
C LEU A 110 -9.87 -4.82 -2.13
N GLU A 111 -11.06 -4.82 -2.73
CA GLU A 111 -11.31 -5.47 -4.03
C GLU A 111 -10.46 -4.85 -5.15
N MET A 112 -10.38 -3.52 -5.18
CA MET A 112 -9.53 -2.79 -6.12
C MET A 112 -8.04 -3.13 -5.93
N ASN A 113 -7.55 -3.16 -4.68
CA ASN A 113 -6.17 -3.54 -4.38
C ASN A 113 -5.85 -4.98 -4.81
N ASN A 114 -6.77 -5.92 -4.61
CA ASN A 114 -6.61 -7.30 -5.08
C ASN A 114 -6.49 -7.36 -6.62
N THR A 115 -7.29 -6.56 -7.34
CA THR A 115 -7.21 -6.47 -8.80
C THR A 115 -5.86 -5.88 -9.25
N TYR A 116 -5.35 -4.86 -8.55
CA TYR A 116 -4.03 -4.32 -8.86
C TYR A 116 -2.90 -5.32 -8.60
N LEU A 117 -2.98 -6.06 -7.50
CA LEU A 117 -2.01 -7.10 -7.17
C LEU A 117 -1.96 -8.20 -8.25
N GLU A 118 -3.13 -8.63 -8.74
CA GLU A 118 -3.21 -9.60 -9.84
C GLU A 118 -2.58 -9.06 -11.13
N LYS A 119 -2.87 -7.80 -11.48
CA LYS A 119 -2.26 -7.14 -12.65
C LYS A 119 -0.75 -7.03 -12.54
N VAL A 120 -0.23 -6.65 -11.37
CA VAL A 120 1.23 -6.57 -11.12
C VAL A 120 1.86 -7.95 -11.28
N THR A 121 1.25 -8.98 -10.68
CA THR A 121 1.74 -10.37 -10.81
C THR A 121 1.81 -10.83 -12.27
N ILE A 122 0.81 -10.50 -13.08
CA ILE A 122 0.80 -10.81 -14.52
C ILE A 122 1.92 -10.06 -15.25
N LEU A 123 2.06 -8.76 -14.99
CA LEU A 123 3.10 -7.92 -15.62
C LEU A 123 4.51 -8.37 -15.24
N GLU A 124 4.75 -8.76 -13.99
CA GLU A 124 6.03 -9.31 -13.53
C GLU A 124 6.39 -10.59 -14.28
N LYS A 125 5.41 -11.50 -14.44
CA LYS A 125 5.59 -12.74 -15.21
C LYS A 125 5.84 -12.48 -16.70
N ASP A 126 5.12 -11.53 -17.30
CA ASP A 126 5.31 -11.15 -18.69
C ASP A 126 6.69 -10.52 -18.91
N MET A 127 7.13 -9.64 -18.00
CA MET A 127 8.46 -9.05 -18.00
C MET A 127 9.54 -10.13 -17.89
N GLU A 128 9.38 -11.09 -16.97
CA GLU A 128 10.31 -12.21 -16.84
C GLU A 128 10.38 -13.04 -18.13
N SER A 129 9.23 -13.38 -18.73
CA SER A 129 9.16 -14.09 -20.01
C SER A 129 9.88 -13.34 -21.14
N GLN A 130 9.70 -12.02 -21.22
CA GLN A 130 10.40 -11.18 -22.20
C GLN A 130 11.91 -11.14 -21.97
N LEU A 131 12.36 -11.01 -20.71
CA LEU A 131 13.78 -11.06 -20.36
C LEU A 131 14.40 -12.41 -20.75
N HIS A 132 13.70 -13.52 -20.53
CA HIS A 132 14.13 -14.84 -20.96
C HIS A 132 14.27 -14.94 -22.48
N GLN A 133 13.31 -14.41 -23.24
CA GLN A 133 13.36 -14.40 -24.70
C GLN A 133 14.56 -13.60 -25.20
N ARG A 134 14.75 -12.37 -24.70
CA ARG A 134 15.89 -11.52 -25.05
C ARG A 134 17.23 -12.13 -24.64
N ALA A 135 17.33 -12.71 -23.44
CA ALA A 135 18.54 -13.41 -23.02
C ALA A 135 18.91 -14.54 -23.99
N ASN A 136 17.93 -15.33 -24.46
CA ASN A 136 18.18 -16.42 -25.41
C ASN A 136 18.69 -15.93 -26.77
N LEU A 137 18.23 -14.75 -27.23
CA LEU A 137 18.71 -14.11 -28.45
C LEU A 137 20.17 -13.65 -28.28
N CYS A 138 20.48 -12.95 -27.17
CA CYS A 138 21.83 -12.56 -26.79
C CYS A 138 22.79 -13.76 -26.65
N ILE A 139 22.34 -14.85 -26.03
CA ILE A 139 23.10 -16.11 -25.95
C ILE A 139 23.39 -16.65 -27.35
N GLY A 140 22.43 -16.60 -28.27
CA GLY A 140 22.64 -16.98 -29.66
C GLY A 140 23.74 -16.17 -30.34
N ASN A 141 23.74 -14.84 -30.16
CA ASN A 141 24.80 -13.97 -30.66
C ASN A 141 26.18 -14.34 -30.06
N MET A 142 26.24 -14.52 -28.74
CA MET A 142 27.47 -14.91 -28.05
C MET A 142 28.03 -16.26 -28.57
N LEU A 143 27.17 -17.27 -28.72
CA LEU A 143 27.58 -18.57 -29.24
C LEU A 143 28.06 -18.51 -30.70
N ILE A 144 27.43 -17.67 -31.53
CA ILE A 144 27.88 -17.41 -32.91
C ILE A 144 29.29 -16.82 -32.91
N GLU A 145 29.55 -15.82 -32.06
CA GLU A 145 30.87 -15.20 -31.94
C GLU A 145 31.94 -16.18 -31.47
N ILE A 146 31.62 -17.07 -30.53
CA ILE A 146 32.52 -18.15 -30.12
C ILE A 146 32.87 -19.06 -31.29
N VAL A 147 31.87 -19.55 -32.04
CA VAL A 147 32.12 -20.43 -33.20
C VAL A 147 32.97 -19.72 -34.25
N ARG A 148 32.75 -18.42 -34.48
CA ARG A 148 33.58 -17.59 -35.36
C ARG A 148 35.03 -17.49 -34.86
N LYS A 149 35.24 -17.12 -33.59
CA LYS A 149 36.58 -17.01 -32.96
C LYS A 149 37.37 -18.32 -33.04
N ILE A 150 36.72 -19.46 -32.82
CA ILE A 150 37.39 -20.78 -32.90
C ILE A 150 37.74 -21.12 -34.35
N THR A 151 36.80 -20.97 -35.27
CA THR A 151 37.00 -21.39 -36.67
C THR A 151 37.91 -20.47 -37.49
N GLN A 152 38.05 -19.20 -37.12
CA GLN A 152 38.99 -18.28 -37.78
C GLN A 152 40.46 -18.61 -37.46
N LYS A 153 40.74 -19.14 -36.25
CA LYS A 153 42.09 -19.51 -35.82
C LYS A 153 42.66 -20.74 -36.56
N ASP A 154 41.81 -21.58 -37.14
CA ASP A 154 42.21 -22.82 -37.82
C ASP A 154 42.30 -22.71 -39.36
N THR A 155 42.03 -21.54 -39.94
CA THR A 155 42.26 -21.31 -41.38
C THR A 155 43.74 -21.01 -41.64
N PRO A 156 44.50 -21.88 -42.32
CA PRO A 156 45.86 -21.55 -42.72
C PRO A 156 45.82 -20.42 -43.74
N THR A 157 46.72 -19.45 -43.57
CA THR A 157 46.99 -18.34 -44.48
C THR A 157 47.52 -18.84 -45.83
N SER A 158 46.68 -19.52 -46.62
CA SER A 158 47.05 -19.98 -47.96
C SER A 158 45.85 -20.00 -48.88
N SER A 159 45.42 -18.82 -49.30
CA SER A 159 44.91 -18.59 -50.65
C SER A 159 44.93 -17.09 -50.94
N LYS A 160 45.73 -16.72 -51.95
CA LYS A 160 45.76 -15.38 -52.54
C LYS A 160 44.40 -15.07 -53.16
N THR A 161 43.55 -14.38 -52.41
CA THR A 161 42.45 -13.56 -52.90
C THR A 161 42.11 -12.56 -51.80
N LEU A 162 41.98 -11.29 -52.16
CA LEU A 162 41.69 -10.16 -51.26
C LEU A 162 40.65 -10.53 -50.17
N PRO A 163 40.84 -10.11 -48.90
CA PRO A 163 39.79 -10.20 -47.91
C PRO A 163 38.82 -9.05 -48.18
N THR A 164 37.84 -9.27 -49.05
CA THR A 164 36.68 -8.38 -49.09
C THR A 164 35.81 -8.69 -47.88
N ASP A 165 35.54 -7.63 -47.12
CA ASP A 165 34.73 -7.61 -45.91
C ASP A 165 33.41 -8.38 -46.01
N THR A 166 32.91 -8.85 -44.85
CA THR A 166 31.60 -9.50 -44.61
C THR A 166 31.46 -11.00 -44.96
N HIS A 167 32.24 -11.86 -44.29
CA HIS A 167 31.91 -13.29 -44.23
C HIS A 167 30.77 -13.56 -43.21
N GLU A 168 29.57 -13.07 -43.48
CA GLU A 168 28.37 -13.67 -42.89
C GLU A 168 28.25 -15.09 -43.42
N MET A 169 28.66 -16.07 -42.62
CA MET A 169 28.34 -17.45 -42.91
C MET A 169 26.82 -17.63 -42.88
N SER A 170 26.26 -18.29 -43.91
CA SER A 170 24.88 -18.74 -43.84
C SER A 170 24.66 -19.54 -42.54
N THR A 171 23.49 -19.36 -41.93
CA THR A 171 23.12 -19.98 -40.65
C THR A 171 23.33 -21.50 -40.67
N THR A 172 23.04 -22.15 -41.79
CA THR A 172 23.31 -23.57 -42.03
C THR A 172 24.80 -23.93 -41.96
N ARG A 173 25.68 -23.13 -42.58
CA ARG A 173 27.14 -23.36 -42.53
C ARG A 173 27.68 -23.19 -41.11
N LEU A 174 27.15 -22.21 -40.37
CA LEU A 174 27.57 -21.98 -38.99
C LEU A 174 27.14 -23.13 -38.07
N ILE A 175 25.92 -23.65 -38.23
CA ILE A 175 25.43 -24.84 -37.51
C ILE A 175 26.33 -26.06 -37.80
N GLN A 176 26.65 -26.31 -39.07
CA GLN A 176 27.52 -27.43 -39.46
C GLN A 176 28.93 -27.30 -38.88
N ARG A 177 29.52 -26.10 -38.93
CA ARG A 177 30.84 -25.86 -38.33
C ARG A 177 30.83 -26.04 -36.83
N ALA A 178 29.82 -25.51 -36.14
CA ALA A 178 29.70 -25.68 -34.69
C ALA A 178 29.61 -27.17 -34.30
N ALA A 179 28.84 -27.96 -35.05
CA ALA A 179 28.74 -29.41 -34.84
C ALA A 179 30.05 -30.16 -35.11
N ALA A 180 30.88 -29.66 -36.02
CA ALA A 180 32.17 -30.25 -36.38
C ALA A 180 33.31 -29.94 -35.39
N LEU A 181 33.12 -29.01 -34.43
CA LEU A 181 34.16 -28.64 -33.46
C LEU A 181 34.57 -29.82 -32.58
N THR A 182 35.86 -30.16 -32.59
CA THR A 182 36.41 -31.25 -31.78
C THR A 182 36.65 -30.79 -30.33
N ASN A 183 36.81 -31.74 -29.40
CA ASN A 183 37.18 -31.42 -28.02
C ASN A 183 38.51 -30.67 -27.95
N LYS A 184 39.44 -30.98 -28.86
CA LYS A 184 40.75 -30.31 -28.93
C LYS A 184 40.60 -28.83 -29.31
N ASP A 185 39.70 -28.50 -30.23
CA ASP A 185 39.49 -27.11 -30.69
C ASP A 185 38.89 -26.25 -29.58
N LEU A 186 37.91 -26.82 -28.85
CA LEU A 186 37.29 -26.16 -27.70
C LEU A 186 38.27 -26.00 -26.52
N GLN A 187 39.11 -27.00 -26.28
CA GLN A 187 40.13 -26.97 -25.23
C GLN A 187 41.24 -25.96 -25.57
N LYS A 188 41.75 -25.93 -26.81
CA LYS A 188 42.73 -24.93 -27.28
C LYS A 188 42.21 -23.51 -27.15
N SER A 189 40.89 -23.34 -27.30
CA SER A 189 40.22 -22.06 -27.17
C SER A 189 39.82 -21.73 -25.74
N ASN A 190 40.26 -22.49 -24.73
CA ASN A 190 39.95 -22.29 -23.31
C ASN A 190 38.45 -22.23 -22.99
N ILE A 191 37.61 -22.91 -23.76
CA ILE A 191 36.16 -22.98 -23.50
C ILE A 191 35.89 -23.94 -22.34
N PRO A 192 35.14 -23.54 -21.30
CA PRO A 192 34.74 -24.46 -20.23
C PRO A 192 33.91 -25.64 -20.75
N THR A 193 34.23 -26.85 -20.28
CA THR A 193 33.64 -28.12 -20.75
C THR A 193 32.11 -28.16 -20.66
N ARG A 194 31.53 -27.47 -19.67
CA ARG A 194 30.07 -27.37 -19.50
C ARG A 194 29.33 -26.82 -20.72
N TYR A 195 29.97 -25.99 -21.54
CA TYR A 195 29.34 -25.36 -22.71
C TYR A 195 29.56 -26.13 -24.02
N TRP A 196 30.41 -27.15 -24.05
CA TRP A 196 30.82 -27.82 -25.29
C TRP A 196 29.63 -28.44 -26.03
N LYS A 197 28.73 -29.09 -25.28
CA LYS A 197 27.50 -29.67 -25.84
C LYS A 197 26.58 -28.60 -26.41
N THR A 198 26.48 -27.46 -25.74
CA THR A 198 25.62 -26.33 -26.14
C THR A 198 26.14 -25.66 -27.41
N ILE A 199 27.45 -25.44 -27.51
CA ILE A 199 28.10 -24.89 -28.71
C ILE A 199 27.90 -25.82 -29.90
N ARG A 200 28.09 -27.13 -29.75
CA ARG A 200 27.85 -28.10 -30.85
C ARG A 200 26.39 -28.15 -31.29
N ASN A 201 25.46 -27.88 -30.36
CA ASN A 201 24.01 -27.89 -30.60
C ASN A 201 23.42 -26.47 -30.71
N ILE A 202 24.17 -25.53 -31.29
CA ILE A 202 23.80 -24.10 -31.39
C ILE A 202 22.51 -23.83 -32.19
N LYS A 203 22.01 -24.81 -32.97
CA LYS A 203 20.82 -24.68 -33.83
C LYS A 203 19.62 -24.03 -33.13
N LYS A 204 19.35 -24.40 -31.87
CA LYS A 204 18.23 -23.85 -31.08
C LYS A 204 18.33 -22.32 -30.93
N TYR A 205 19.54 -21.79 -30.73
CA TYR A 205 19.77 -20.37 -30.45
C TYR A 205 19.87 -19.52 -31.73
N ILE A 206 20.38 -20.10 -32.84
CA ILE A 206 20.48 -19.38 -34.13
C ILE A 206 19.10 -19.13 -34.75
N ILE A 207 18.18 -20.09 -34.64
CA ILE A 207 16.82 -19.94 -35.18
C ILE A 207 16.10 -18.80 -34.46
N ALA A 208 16.26 -18.69 -33.14
CA ALA A 208 15.72 -17.57 -32.37
C ALA A 208 16.32 -16.23 -32.86
N ARG A 209 17.65 -16.15 -32.98
CA ARG A 209 18.41 -14.96 -33.38
C ARG A 209 17.98 -14.34 -34.73
N ASN A 210 17.63 -15.13 -35.73
CA ASN A 210 17.22 -14.59 -37.03
C ASN A 210 15.84 -13.88 -37.02
N SER A 211 15.11 -13.99 -35.91
CA SER A 211 13.78 -13.41 -35.75
C SER A 211 13.82 -12.00 -35.14
N SER A 212 15.01 -11.49 -34.76
CA SER A 212 15.15 -10.22 -34.04
C SER A 212 16.48 -9.53 -34.38
N ALA A 213 16.48 -8.19 -34.35
CA ALA A 213 17.65 -7.37 -34.67
C ALA A 213 18.84 -7.61 -33.72
N HIS A 214 20.03 -7.23 -34.16
CA HIS A 214 21.32 -7.52 -33.52
C HIS A 214 21.46 -6.91 -32.10
N GLU A 215 21.04 -7.65 -31.08
CA GLU A 215 21.22 -7.25 -29.68
C GLU A 215 22.71 -7.17 -29.29
N SER A 216 23.07 -6.13 -28.54
CA SER A 216 24.46 -5.83 -28.14
C SER A 216 24.89 -6.56 -26.87
N CYS A 217 26.21 -6.67 -26.63
CA CYS A 217 26.73 -7.21 -25.36
C CYS A 217 26.30 -6.36 -24.14
N GLY A 218 26.06 -5.06 -24.33
CA GLY A 218 25.54 -4.15 -23.30
C GLY A 218 24.12 -4.51 -22.88
N GLU A 219 23.24 -4.77 -23.84
CA GLU A 219 21.87 -5.23 -23.56
C GLU A 219 21.88 -6.57 -22.83
N PHE A 220 22.75 -7.50 -23.26
CA PHE A 220 22.86 -8.78 -22.58
C PHE A 220 23.32 -8.63 -21.13
N ALA A 221 24.30 -7.75 -20.87
CA ALA A 221 24.75 -7.47 -19.51
C ALA A 221 23.62 -6.88 -18.64
N MET A 222 22.83 -5.94 -19.17
CA MET A 222 21.66 -5.41 -18.46
C MET A 222 20.60 -6.48 -18.15
N ILE A 223 20.34 -7.39 -19.09
CA ILE A 223 19.40 -8.50 -18.87
C ILE A 223 19.93 -9.44 -17.77
N LEU A 224 21.21 -9.84 -17.85
CA LEU A 224 21.82 -10.74 -16.87
C LEU A 224 21.90 -10.14 -15.46
N LYS A 225 22.00 -8.81 -15.33
CA LYS A 225 22.02 -8.12 -14.03
C LYS A 225 20.64 -7.86 -13.45
N ASN A 226 19.57 -8.18 -14.17
CA ASN A 226 18.23 -8.13 -13.60
C ASN A 226 18.08 -9.20 -12.49
N PRO A 227 17.54 -8.87 -11.31
CA PRO A 227 17.37 -9.83 -10.21
C PRO A 227 16.61 -11.10 -10.58
N SER A 228 15.61 -11.03 -11.47
CA SER A 228 14.86 -12.21 -11.92
C SER A 228 15.66 -13.15 -12.82
N MET A 229 16.84 -12.73 -13.29
CA MET A 229 17.68 -13.45 -14.23
C MET A 229 18.92 -14.09 -13.58
N GLU A 230 18.95 -14.21 -12.24
CA GLU A 230 20.10 -14.75 -11.50
C GLU A 230 20.56 -16.13 -12.01
N ALA A 231 19.63 -17.03 -12.33
CA ALA A 231 19.96 -18.34 -12.89
C ALA A 231 20.70 -18.24 -14.23
N TYR A 232 20.27 -17.33 -15.11
CA TYR A 232 20.95 -17.05 -16.37
C TYR A 232 22.32 -16.41 -16.13
N TYR A 233 22.43 -15.50 -15.17
CA TYR A 233 23.71 -14.89 -14.80
C TYR A 233 24.72 -15.96 -14.37
N LEU A 234 24.34 -16.85 -13.45
CA LEU A 234 25.21 -17.92 -12.96
C LEU A 234 25.61 -18.89 -14.08
N GLU A 235 24.69 -19.19 -15.00
CA GLU A 235 24.95 -20.09 -16.12
C GLU A 235 25.84 -19.46 -17.18
N TRP A 236 25.65 -18.19 -17.53
CA TRP A 236 26.22 -17.59 -18.75
C TRP A 236 27.33 -16.57 -18.54
N SER A 237 27.48 -15.99 -17.34
CA SER A 237 28.52 -14.98 -17.03
C SER A 237 29.94 -15.46 -17.37
N GLY A 238 30.28 -16.72 -17.08
CA GLY A 238 31.60 -17.26 -17.41
C GLY A 238 31.88 -17.31 -18.92
N LEU A 239 30.87 -17.59 -19.74
CA LEU A 239 31.01 -17.59 -21.19
C LEU A 239 30.95 -16.17 -21.78
N PHE A 240 30.22 -15.27 -21.13
CA PHE A 240 30.20 -13.84 -21.46
C PHE A 240 31.60 -13.24 -21.39
N THR A 241 32.28 -13.39 -20.24
CA THR A 241 33.64 -12.85 -20.04
C THR A 241 34.62 -13.45 -21.03
N PHE A 242 34.48 -14.73 -21.36
CA PHE A 242 35.29 -15.35 -22.40
C PHE A 242 35.06 -14.73 -23.78
N THR A 243 33.80 -14.47 -24.14
CA THR A 243 33.44 -14.04 -25.49
C THR A 243 33.79 -12.58 -25.74
N TYR A 244 33.50 -11.72 -24.76
CA TYR A 244 33.64 -10.27 -24.88
C TYR A 244 34.89 -9.71 -24.21
N GLU A 245 35.65 -10.55 -23.51
CA GLU A 245 36.90 -10.15 -22.82
C GLU A 245 36.68 -9.08 -21.72
N GLU A 246 35.42 -8.88 -21.30
CA GLU A 246 34.97 -7.99 -20.23
C GLU A 246 33.99 -8.75 -19.31
N THR A 247 33.96 -8.43 -18.02
CA THR A 247 32.96 -9.01 -17.10
C THR A 247 31.57 -8.42 -17.35
N VAL A 248 30.53 -9.16 -16.96
CA VAL A 248 29.14 -8.67 -17.01
C VAL A 248 29.00 -7.38 -16.19
N GLU A 249 29.65 -7.31 -15.02
CA GLU A 249 29.69 -6.14 -14.15
C GLU A 249 30.25 -4.91 -14.85
N SER A 250 31.43 -5.06 -15.48
CA SER A 250 32.12 -3.95 -16.16
C SER A 250 31.27 -3.40 -17.30
N VAL A 251 30.70 -4.29 -18.13
CA VAL A 251 29.84 -3.88 -19.23
C VAL A 251 28.55 -3.25 -18.72
N PHE A 252 27.95 -3.82 -17.66
CA PHE A 252 26.76 -3.26 -17.05
C PHE A 252 27.02 -1.85 -16.52
N GLU A 253 28.05 -1.64 -15.71
CA GLU A 253 28.37 -0.32 -15.14
C GLU A 253 28.58 0.72 -16.24
N ARG A 254 29.31 0.37 -17.30
CA ARG A 254 29.54 1.25 -18.45
C ARG A 254 28.27 1.57 -19.24
N CYS A 255 27.40 0.59 -19.45
CA CYS A 255 26.17 0.76 -20.24
C CYS A 255 24.98 1.29 -19.41
N SER A 256 25.07 1.26 -18.08
CA SER A 256 24.02 1.74 -17.16
C SER A 256 24.16 3.21 -16.82
N GLN A 257 25.30 3.84 -17.13
CA GLN A 257 25.49 5.26 -16.89
C GLN A 257 24.56 6.07 -17.80
N PRO A 258 23.71 6.95 -17.24
CA PRO A 258 22.98 7.91 -18.06
C PRO A 258 24.00 8.77 -18.79
N PHE A 259 23.80 8.99 -20.09
CA PHE A 259 24.60 9.95 -20.85
C PHE A 259 24.64 11.28 -20.08
N GLU A 260 25.82 11.64 -19.57
CA GLU A 260 26.03 13.00 -19.08
C GLU A 260 25.87 13.91 -20.29
N VAL A 261 24.76 14.66 -20.33
CA VAL A 261 24.59 15.75 -21.28
C VAL A 261 25.60 16.81 -20.87
N GLU A 262 26.74 16.86 -21.56
CA GLU A 262 27.69 17.97 -21.44
C GLU A 262 26.92 19.29 -21.65
N LYS A 263 27.03 20.20 -20.66
CA LYS A 263 26.38 21.51 -20.64
C LYS A 263 27.10 22.51 -21.54
#